data_AF-A0A3N1V5C8-F1
#
_entry.id   AF-A0A3N1V5C8-F1
#
_cell.length_a   1.000
_cell.length_b   1.000
_cell.length_c   1.000
_cell.angle_alpha   90.00
_cell.angle_beta   90.00
_cell.angle_gamma   90.00
#
_symmetry.space_group_name_H-M   'P 1'
#
loop_
_entity.id
_entity.type
_entity.pdbx_description
1 polymer ?
#
loop_
_entity_poly.entity_id
_entity_poly.type
_entity_poly.pdbx_seq_one_letter_code
_entity_poly.pdbx_strand_id
1 'polypeptide(L)'
;MQTATFVLADREAGLMDDARRLTDTQMLYVQSTGGAKERYLIDASGTKYKFPEGGPDAGKMTNALVGNSGATPQQVTESWLATLNPGEDLAFPQLPVPAGTKADVQGLTTADNKVGMVLMAQTGSGAQHYVVLPGKVAPVSDFVAWLLISAPATDGLNMHGKPHEVDLQSLNPDATAFKGEAKWPQKKADRINTTAAADAGAQGGGARDTVCNVLRSVDGQGGQTLSTWAGTGFPIDITASGTSAYVTPGSGLLYTQVQGRQTTAGGALFLVTDTGLRYAVQANGDSDAEKSKIGAPDQQNGQAAADGRPEASQAQIRLGYGSVTPALVPIAWSEFLSKGPRLDTNSARQPQGS
;
A
#
# COMPACT_ATOMS: atom_id res chain seq x y z
N MET A 1 -13.08 -14.72 -8.32
CA MET A 1 -12.64 -13.51 -7.60
C MET A 1 -13.40 -12.34 -8.22
N GLN A 2 -14.15 -11.58 -7.41
CA GLN A 2 -14.85 -10.39 -7.88
C GLN A 2 -13.98 -9.16 -7.59
N THR A 3 -13.96 -8.19 -8.50
CA THR A 3 -13.23 -6.93 -8.33
C THR A 3 -14.18 -5.79 -8.64
N ALA A 4 -14.07 -4.72 -7.86
CA ALA A 4 -14.88 -3.53 -8.01
C ALA A 4 -14.06 -2.27 -7.72
N THR A 5 -14.47 -1.17 -8.33
CA THR A 5 -13.85 0.16 -8.17
C THR A 5 -14.86 1.13 -7.62
N PHE A 6 -14.45 1.97 -6.68
CA PHE A 6 -15.31 2.97 -6.06
C PHE A 6 -14.66 4.35 -6.21
N VAL A 7 -15.37 5.29 -6.83
CA VAL A 7 -15.00 6.71 -6.87
C VAL A 7 -15.99 7.46 -5.99
N LEU A 8 -15.57 7.70 -4.76
CA LEU A 8 -16.41 8.29 -3.72
C LEU A 8 -16.20 9.80 -3.65
N ALA A 9 -17.29 10.57 -3.69
CA ALA A 9 -17.26 11.99 -3.37
C ALA A 9 -17.14 12.20 -1.84
N ASP A 10 -16.79 13.41 -1.41
CA ASP A 10 -16.57 13.75 0.01
C ASP A 10 -17.71 13.32 0.94
N ARG A 11 -18.96 13.41 0.46
CA ARG A 11 -20.16 12.99 1.23
C ARG A 11 -20.20 11.49 1.57
N GLU A 12 -19.48 10.65 0.82
CA GLU A 12 -19.42 9.19 1.00
C GLU A 12 -18.00 8.70 1.36
N ALA A 13 -16.98 9.56 1.32
CA ALA A 13 -15.60 9.18 1.62
C ALA A 13 -15.44 8.54 3.02
N GLY A 14 -16.25 8.97 4.00
CA GLY A 14 -16.25 8.43 5.36
C GLY A 14 -16.65 6.95 5.48
N LEU A 15 -17.23 6.34 4.42
CA LEU A 15 -17.48 4.90 4.39
C LEU A 15 -16.19 4.06 4.48
N MET A 16 -15.04 4.66 4.15
CA MET A 16 -13.73 4.02 4.22
C MET A 16 -12.98 4.27 5.54
N ASP A 17 -13.59 4.98 6.50
CA ASP A 17 -12.98 5.40 7.76
C ASP A 17 -13.63 4.80 9.01
N ASP A 18 -14.35 3.70 8.83
CA ASP A 18 -14.95 2.94 9.91
C ASP A 18 -14.02 1.87 10.50
N ALA A 19 -14.55 1.01 11.39
CA ALA A 19 -13.80 -0.06 12.05
C ALA A 19 -13.24 -1.14 11.11
N ARG A 20 -13.59 -1.11 9.81
CA ARG A 20 -13.06 -2.02 8.79
C ARG A 20 -11.77 -1.47 8.16
N ARG A 21 -11.45 -0.19 8.34
CA ARG A 21 -10.13 0.35 8.04
C ARG A 21 -9.08 -0.31 8.95
N LEU A 22 -7.95 -0.71 8.37
CA LEU A 22 -6.87 -1.34 9.13
C LEU A 22 -6.19 -0.31 10.04
N THR A 23 -5.82 -0.76 11.25
CA THR A 23 -4.95 -0.03 12.17
C THR A 23 -3.48 -0.44 12.00
N ASP A 24 -2.55 0.30 12.59
CA ASP A 24 -1.11 0.01 12.54
C ASP A 24 -0.70 -1.31 13.22
N THR A 25 -1.62 -1.95 13.94
CA THR A 25 -1.49 -3.30 14.51
C THR A 25 -2.17 -4.37 13.67
N GLN A 26 -2.62 -4.05 12.46
CA GLN A 26 -3.34 -4.97 11.58
C GLN A 26 -2.67 -5.05 10.21
N MET A 27 -2.70 -6.24 9.61
CA MET A 27 -2.14 -6.49 8.29
C MET A 27 -3.00 -7.47 7.48
N LEU A 28 -2.85 -7.43 6.16
CA LEU A 28 -3.36 -8.44 5.24
C LEU A 28 -2.25 -9.42 4.86
N TYR A 29 -2.61 -10.69 4.70
CA TYR A 29 -1.77 -11.71 4.08
C TYR A 29 -2.41 -12.17 2.78
N VAL A 30 -1.72 -11.89 1.67
CA VAL A 30 -2.26 -12.07 0.31
C VAL A 30 -1.29 -12.82 -0.58
N GLN A 31 -1.82 -13.40 -1.66
CA GLN A 31 -1.04 -14.06 -2.70
C GLN A 31 -1.51 -13.58 -4.06
N SER A 32 -0.53 -13.28 -4.93
CA SER A 32 -0.81 -12.94 -6.32
C SER A 32 -1.38 -14.15 -7.06
N THR A 33 -2.40 -13.90 -7.87
CA THR A 33 -2.94 -14.86 -8.84
C THR A 33 -2.09 -14.97 -10.12
N GLY A 34 -1.05 -14.13 -10.26
CA GLY A 34 -0.09 -14.17 -11.36
C GLY A 34 0.78 -15.44 -11.37
N GLY A 35 1.56 -15.61 -12.44
CA GLY A 35 2.30 -16.86 -12.71
C GLY A 35 3.30 -17.26 -11.60
N ALA A 36 3.92 -16.28 -10.94
CA ALA A 36 4.89 -16.52 -9.87
C ALA A 36 4.24 -16.82 -8.49
N LYS A 37 2.94 -16.57 -8.33
CA LYS A 37 2.18 -16.81 -7.09
C LYS A 37 2.84 -16.26 -5.81
N GLU A 38 3.46 -15.11 -5.92
CA GLU A 38 4.20 -14.46 -4.82
C GLU A 38 3.26 -14.05 -3.69
N ARG A 39 3.73 -14.19 -2.46
CA ARG A 39 2.99 -13.77 -1.26
C ARG A 39 3.47 -12.44 -0.72
N TYR A 40 2.56 -11.72 -0.10
CA TYR A 40 2.80 -10.39 0.44
C TYR A 40 2.13 -10.19 1.79
N LEU A 41 2.74 -9.37 2.64
CA LEU A 41 2.05 -8.66 3.71
C LEU A 41 1.66 -7.27 3.24
N ILE A 42 0.46 -6.81 3.61
CA ILE A 42 0.00 -5.45 3.35
C ILE A 42 -0.34 -4.78 4.69
N ASP A 43 0.25 -3.62 4.97
CA ASP A 43 -0.07 -2.88 6.19
C ASP A 43 -1.22 -1.88 6.02
N ALA A 44 -1.61 -1.22 7.12
CA ALA A 44 -2.64 -0.20 7.13
C ALA A 44 -2.36 1.04 6.27
N SER A 45 -1.08 1.30 5.96
CA SER A 45 -0.64 2.44 5.15
C SER A 45 -0.71 2.18 3.65
N GLY A 46 -1.15 0.98 3.24
CA GLY A 46 -1.17 0.57 1.84
C GLY A 46 0.22 0.25 1.30
N THR A 47 1.13 -0.24 2.14
CA THR A 47 2.46 -0.71 1.71
C THR A 47 2.49 -2.23 1.63
N LYS A 48 3.05 -2.78 0.54
CA LYS A 48 3.23 -4.21 0.33
C LYS A 48 4.67 -4.65 0.59
N TYR A 49 4.83 -5.77 1.28
CA TYR A 49 6.11 -6.37 1.62
C TYR A 49 6.14 -7.81 1.12
N LYS A 50 7.08 -8.13 0.22
CA LYS A 50 7.16 -9.44 -0.43
C LYS A 50 7.75 -10.48 0.49
N PHE A 51 7.21 -11.70 0.49
CA PHE A 51 7.82 -12.83 1.20
C PHE A 51 9.08 -13.35 0.49
N PRO A 52 10.07 -13.86 1.23
CA PRO A 52 11.24 -14.50 0.67
C PRO A 52 10.88 -15.94 0.22
N GLU A 53 10.35 -16.07 -0.99
CA GLU A 53 9.94 -17.37 -1.55
C GLU A 53 11.14 -18.27 -1.89
N GLY A 54 10.96 -19.59 -1.79
CA GLY A 54 11.94 -20.60 -2.23
C GLY A 54 13.22 -20.71 -1.39
N GLY A 55 13.45 -19.81 -0.43
CA GLY A 55 14.59 -19.86 0.49
C GLY A 55 14.41 -20.87 1.63
N PRO A 56 15.51 -21.30 2.28
CA PRO A 56 15.47 -22.26 3.39
C PRO A 56 14.67 -21.77 4.61
N ASP A 57 14.53 -20.44 4.75
CA ASP A 57 13.83 -19.80 5.86
C ASP A 57 12.42 -19.31 5.51
N ALA A 58 11.93 -19.57 4.30
CA ALA A 58 10.61 -19.12 3.83
C ALA A 58 9.47 -19.60 4.75
N GLY A 59 9.54 -20.88 5.18
CA GLY A 59 8.56 -21.46 6.11
C GLY A 59 8.62 -20.81 7.49
N LYS A 60 9.82 -20.53 8.00
CA LYS A 60 10.01 -19.87 9.30
C LYS A 60 9.52 -18.43 9.29
N MET A 61 9.78 -17.69 8.20
CA MET A 61 9.24 -16.35 8.00
C MET A 61 7.71 -16.36 8.00
N THR A 62 7.11 -17.34 7.30
CA THR A 62 5.65 -17.53 7.28
C THR A 62 5.12 -17.78 8.69
N ASN A 63 5.73 -18.69 9.43
CA ASN A 63 5.31 -19.01 10.80
C ASN A 63 5.48 -17.82 11.76
N ALA A 64 6.56 -17.07 11.64
CA ALA A 64 6.82 -15.90 12.48
C ALA A 64 5.79 -14.79 12.25
N LEU A 65 5.42 -14.52 10.99
CA LEU A 65 4.57 -13.38 10.64
C LEU A 65 3.08 -13.72 10.59
N VAL A 66 2.73 -14.97 10.31
CA VAL A 66 1.35 -15.39 10.03
C VAL A 66 0.87 -16.49 10.99
N GLY A 67 1.78 -17.15 11.72
CA GLY A 67 1.48 -18.26 12.62
C GLY A 67 1.55 -19.64 11.94
N ASN A 68 1.39 -20.69 12.74
CA ASN A 68 1.63 -22.07 12.31
C ASN A 68 0.44 -22.61 11.48
N SER A 69 0.73 -22.98 10.23
CA SER A 69 0.04 -23.99 9.39
C SER A 69 -1.49 -23.94 9.33
N GLY A 70 -2.03 -23.16 8.39
CA GLY A 70 -3.46 -23.14 8.04
C GLY A 70 -3.93 -21.82 7.43
N ALA A 71 -3.14 -20.75 7.65
CA ALA A 71 -3.37 -19.46 7.05
C ALA A 71 -3.24 -19.52 5.53
N THR A 72 -4.37 -19.66 4.84
CA THR A 72 -4.43 -19.54 3.39
C THR A 72 -4.34 -18.06 3.03
N PRO A 73 -3.34 -17.64 2.22
CA PRO A 73 -3.28 -16.26 1.76
C PRO A 73 -4.50 -15.97 0.88
N GLN A 74 -5.06 -14.78 1.05
CA GLN A 74 -6.14 -14.33 0.20
C GLN A 74 -5.62 -14.06 -1.22
N GLN A 75 -6.30 -14.62 -2.22
CA GLN A 75 -5.93 -14.43 -3.62
C GLN A 75 -6.30 -13.02 -4.09
N VAL A 76 -5.34 -12.33 -4.71
CA VAL A 76 -5.51 -10.99 -5.29
C VAL A 76 -4.89 -10.92 -6.68
N THR A 77 -5.32 -9.96 -7.51
CA THR A 77 -4.74 -9.76 -8.84
C THR A 77 -3.45 -8.97 -8.78
N GLU A 78 -2.63 -9.10 -9.81
CA GLU A 78 -1.43 -8.26 -10.00
C GLU A 78 -1.79 -6.78 -10.10
N SER A 79 -2.92 -6.45 -10.73
CA SER A 79 -3.44 -5.08 -10.80
C SER A 79 -3.76 -4.51 -9.42
N TRP A 80 -4.33 -5.31 -8.51
CA TRP A 80 -4.62 -4.89 -7.14
C TRP A 80 -3.33 -4.67 -6.36
N LEU A 81 -2.34 -5.54 -6.53
CA LEU A 81 -1.02 -5.35 -5.91
C LEU A 81 -0.28 -4.12 -6.47
N ALA A 82 -0.55 -3.73 -7.72
CA ALA A 82 0.09 -2.58 -8.35
C ALA A 82 -0.39 -1.22 -7.80
N THR A 83 -1.51 -1.18 -7.07
CA THR A 83 -2.00 0.07 -6.44
C THR A 83 -1.31 0.40 -5.12
N LEU A 84 -0.57 -0.55 -4.54
CA LEU A 84 0.11 -0.41 -3.25
C LEU A 84 1.51 0.20 -3.39
N ASN A 85 1.93 0.90 -2.34
CA ASN A 85 3.31 1.37 -2.23
C ASN A 85 4.25 0.18 -2.02
N PRO A 86 5.42 0.14 -2.68
CA PRO A 86 6.41 -0.91 -2.45
C PRO A 86 7.18 -0.67 -1.15
N GLY A 87 7.15 -1.65 -0.26
CA GLY A 87 8.08 -1.79 0.86
C GLY A 87 9.33 -2.56 0.44
N GLU A 88 10.24 -2.77 1.41
CA GLU A 88 11.38 -3.66 1.23
C GLU A 88 10.95 -5.12 1.42
N ASP A 89 11.57 -6.03 0.65
CA ASP A 89 11.31 -7.48 0.76
C ASP A 89 11.59 -7.97 2.19
N LEU A 90 10.75 -8.89 2.66
CA LEU A 90 10.84 -9.43 4.00
C LEU A 90 12.03 -10.39 4.09
N ALA A 91 12.86 -10.19 5.11
CA ALA A 91 13.98 -11.06 5.43
C ALA A 91 14.27 -11.02 6.92
N PHE A 92 14.86 -12.10 7.46
CA PHE A 92 15.41 -12.04 8.81
C PHE A 92 16.59 -11.06 8.85
N PRO A 93 16.62 -10.10 9.79
CA PRO A 93 17.69 -9.11 9.87
C PRO A 93 19.06 -9.78 10.04
N GLN A 94 20.03 -9.37 9.22
CA GLN A 94 21.40 -9.89 9.29
C GLN A 94 22.19 -9.15 10.37
N LEU A 95 22.77 -9.90 11.30
CA LEU A 95 23.66 -9.37 12.34
C LEU A 95 25.08 -9.21 11.79
N PRO A 96 25.86 -8.22 12.27
CA PRO A 96 27.22 -7.97 11.78
C PRO A 96 28.22 -9.07 12.16
N VAL A 97 27.93 -9.83 13.23
CA VAL A 97 28.69 -11.01 13.66
C VAL A 97 27.70 -12.10 14.13
N PRO A 98 28.12 -13.37 14.26
CA PRO A 98 27.24 -14.45 14.69
C PRO A 98 26.55 -14.15 16.02
N ALA A 99 25.27 -14.51 16.12
CA ALA A 99 24.52 -14.34 17.36
C ALA A 99 25.15 -15.16 18.49
N GLY A 100 25.02 -14.68 19.73
CA GLY A 100 25.61 -15.32 20.91
C GLY A 100 27.07 -14.95 21.16
N THR A 101 27.76 -14.32 20.19
CA THR A 101 29.08 -13.73 20.39
C THR A 101 29.02 -12.72 21.53
N LYS A 102 30.05 -12.66 22.38
CA LYS A 102 30.15 -11.65 23.44
C LYS A 102 30.09 -10.25 22.82
N ALA A 103 29.21 -9.40 23.33
CA ALA A 103 29.00 -8.07 22.76
C ALA A 103 29.87 -6.99 23.42
N ASP A 104 30.44 -7.24 24.60
CA ASP A 104 31.31 -6.30 25.34
C ASP A 104 30.67 -4.92 25.58
N VAL A 105 29.35 -4.87 25.72
CA VAL A 105 28.59 -3.67 26.09
C VAL A 105 28.75 -3.40 27.58
N GLN A 106 29.12 -2.18 27.97
CA GLN A 106 29.16 -1.79 29.38
C GLN A 106 27.75 -1.62 29.95
N GLY A 107 27.53 -2.04 31.20
CA GLY A 107 26.24 -1.91 31.90
C GLY A 107 25.31 -3.12 31.76
N LEU A 108 25.51 -3.99 30.76
CA LEU A 108 24.71 -5.21 30.59
C LEU A 108 25.26 -6.40 31.39
N THR A 109 24.34 -7.25 31.86
CA THR A 109 24.69 -8.53 32.49
C THR A 109 25.32 -9.50 31.48
N THR A 110 26.09 -10.48 31.93
CA THR A 110 26.68 -11.51 31.04
C THR A 110 25.62 -12.28 30.24
N ALA A 111 24.39 -12.42 30.75
CA ALA A 111 23.30 -13.09 30.06
C ALA A 111 22.82 -12.25 28.86
N ASP A 112 22.69 -10.94 29.04
CA ASP A 112 22.20 -9.98 28.04
C ASP A 112 23.27 -9.52 27.06
N ASN A 113 24.54 -9.60 27.45
CA ASN A 113 25.68 -9.06 26.73
C ASN A 113 26.16 -9.99 25.58
N LYS A 114 25.20 -10.40 24.74
CA LYS A 114 25.39 -11.30 23.60
C LYS A 114 24.81 -10.67 22.34
N VAL A 115 25.57 -10.68 21.25
CA VAL A 115 25.13 -10.14 19.96
C VAL A 115 23.85 -10.86 19.52
N GLY A 116 22.87 -10.07 19.06
CA GLY A 116 21.56 -10.55 18.62
C GLY A 116 20.52 -10.67 19.71
N MET A 117 20.89 -10.47 20.99
CA MET A 117 19.91 -10.42 22.07
C MET A 117 19.00 -9.22 21.88
N VAL A 118 17.69 -9.44 21.99
CA VAL A 118 16.70 -8.36 21.93
C VAL A 118 16.30 -7.98 23.35
N LEU A 119 16.45 -6.71 23.66
CA LEU A 119 16.16 -6.12 24.96
C LEU A 119 14.92 -5.23 24.87
N MET A 120 14.21 -5.09 25.98
CA MET A 120 13.13 -4.12 26.14
C MET A 120 13.37 -3.30 27.40
N ALA A 121 13.22 -1.98 27.30
CA ALA A 121 13.24 -1.08 28.44
C ALA A 121 12.06 -0.10 28.38
N GLN A 122 11.57 0.33 29.54
CA GLN A 122 10.56 1.38 29.63
C GLN A 122 11.21 2.76 29.50
N THR A 123 10.69 3.58 28.60
CA THR A 123 11.14 4.95 28.34
C THR A 123 10.01 5.94 28.61
N GLY A 124 10.29 7.26 28.53
CA GLY A 124 9.26 8.29 28.64
C GLY A 124 8.17 8.20 27.55
N SER A 125 8.45 7.54 26.43
CA SER A 125 7.51 7.29 25.34
C SER A 125 6.86 5.89 25.37
N GLY A 126 7.11 5.11 26.43
CA GLY A 126 6.64 3.73 26.57
C GLY A 126 7.74 2.70 26.35
N ALA A 127 7.35 1.44 26.11
CA ALA A 127 8.28 0.34 25.87
C ALA A 127 9.08 0.56 24.57
N GLN A 128 10.40 0.44 24.65
CA GLN A 128 11.30 0.53 23.50
C GLN A 128 12.11 -0.76 23.38
N HIS A 129 12.16 -1.30 22.17
CA HIS A 129 12.98 -2.45 21.84
C HIS A 129 14.38 -2.03 21.39
N TYR A 130 15.36 -2.86 21.73
CA TYR A 130 16.74 -2.70 21.34
C TYR A 130 17.34 -4.03 20.90
N VAL A 131 18.38 -3.99 20.08
CA VAL A 131 19.23 -5.15 19.77
C VAL A 131 20.64 -4.91 20.26
N VAL A 132 21.23 -5.95 20.83
CA VAL A 132 22.63 -5.97 21.25
C VAL A 132 23.51 -6.25 20.04
N LEU A 133 24.48 -5.36 19.80
CA LEU A 133 25.47 -5.42 18.73
C LEU A 133 26.89 -5.39 19.33
N PRO A 134 27.94 -5.67 18.55
CA PRO A 134 29.31 -5.52 19.05
C PRO A 134 29.57 -4.11 19.59
N GLY A 135 29.92 -4.04 20.87
CA GLY A 135 30.26 -2.84 21.63
C GLY A 135 29.11 -1.89 21.93
N LYS A 136 27.87 -2.18 21.50
CA LYS A 136 26.75 -1.24 21.66
C LYS A 136 25.37 -1.88 21.67
N VAL A 137 24.39 -1.09 22.06
CA VAL A 137 22.96 -1.42 21.94
C VAL A 137 22.34 -0.41 20.98
N ALA A 138 21.51 -0.85 20.05
CA ALA A 138 20.84 0.03 19.09
C ALA A 138 19.32 -0.12 19.18
N PRO A 139 18.54 0.97 19.08
CA PRO A 139 17.09 0.88 19.04
C PRO A 139 16.62 0.15 17.77
N VAL A 140 15.51 -0.56 17.88
CA VAL A 140 14.84 -1.25 16.76
C VAL A 140 13.34 -1.01 16.81
N SER A 141 12.67 -1.14 15.66
CA SER A 141 11.21 -1.18 15.61
C SER A 141 10.69 -2.48 16.24
N ASP A 142 9.42 -2.49 16.68
CA ASP A 142 8.80 -3.70 17.23
C ASP A 142 8.78 -4.84 16.22
N PHE A 143 8.62 -4.51 14.93
CA PHE A 143 8.68 -5.48 13.85
C PHE A 143 10.06 -6.10 13.69
N VAL A 144 11.13 -5.28 13.71
CA VAL A 144 12.51 -5.76 13.61
C VAL A 144 12.87 -6.60 14.85
N ALA A 145 12.46 -6.17 16.04
CA ALA A 145 12.61 -6.92 17.28
C ALA A 145 11.97 -8.31 17.17
N TRP A 146 10.72 -8.38 16.69
CA TRP A 146 10.02 -9.64 16.47
C TRP A 146 10.73 -10.56 15.46
N LEU A 147 11.22 -10.01 14.35
CA LEU A 147 11.98 -10.78 13.37
C LEU A 147 13.29 -11.30 13.94
N LEU A 148 14.02 -10.49 14.71
CA LEU A 148 15.25 -10.92 15.40
C LEU A 148 14.97 -12.02 16.43
N ILE A 149 13.90 -11.91 17.20
CA ILE A 149 13.48 -12.93 18.17
C ILE A 149 13.13 -14.25 17.48
N SER A 150 12.51 -14.17 16.30
CA SER A 150 12.03 -15.33 15.53
C SER A 150 13.07 -15.87 14.54
N ALA A 151 14.25 -15.24 14.46
CA ALA A 151 15.24 -15.57 13.44
C ALA A 151 15.94 -16.91 13.75
N PRO A 152 16.24 -17.73 12.74
CA PRO A 152 17.02 -18.97 12.93
C PRO A 152 18.42 -18.70 13.48
N ALA A 153 19.01 -17.58 13.08
CA ALA A 153 20.35 -17.19 13.49
C ALA A 153 20.45 -16.88 15.00
N THR A 154 19.33 -16.56 15.66
CA THR A 154 19.27 -16.18 17.07
C THR A 154 18.67 -17.27 17.97
N ASP A 155 18.34 -18.44 17.43
CA ASP A 155 17.75 -19.56 18.17
C ASP A 155 18.55 -19.94 19.43
N GLY A 156 19.89 -19.98 19.31
CA GLY A 156 20.80 -20.29 20.41
C GLY A 156 20.82 -19.25 21.55
N LEU A 157 20.16 -18.11 21.39
CA LEU A 157 19.99 -17.11 22.46
C LEU A 157 18.84 -17.45 23.41
N ASN A 158 17.98 -18.42 23.06
CA ASN A 158 16.87 -18.88 23.90
C ASN A 158 15.93 -17.75 24.37
N MET A 159 15.59 -16.82 23.47
CA MET A 159 14.66 -15.71 23.78
C MET A 159 13.20 -16.17 23.94
N HIS A 160 12.85 -17.39 23.55
CA HIS A 160 11.51 -17.98 23.72
C HIS A 160 10.34 -17.09 23.25
N GLY A 161 10.54 -16.36 22.15
CA GLY A 161 9.50 -15.51 21.58
C GLY A 161 9.30 -14.16 22.28
N LYS A 162 10.16 -13.78 23.24
CA LYS A 162 10.04 -12.52 23.99
C LYS A 162 11.38 -11.80 24.11
N PRO A 163 11.39 -10.45 24.11
CA PRO A 163 12.59 -9.70 24.46
C PRO A 163 12.91 -9.87 25.95
N HIS A 164 14.17 -9.67 26.32
CA HIS A 164 14.57 -9.64 27.73
C HIS A 164 14.39 -8.24 28.33
N GLU A 165 13.74 -8.14 29.48
CA GLU A 165 13.49 -6.86 30.14
C GLU A 165 14.74 -6.39 30.89
N VAL A 166 15.10 -5.12 30.70
CA VAL A 166 16.24 -4.48 31.35
C VAL A 166 15.88 -3.08 31.83
N ASP A 167 16.58 -2.61 32.86
CA ASP A 167 16.44 -1.24 33.33
C ASP A 167 17.01 -0.26 32.30
N LEU A 168 16.31 0.84 32.03
CA LEU A 168 16.80 1.87 31.11
C LEU A 168 18.18 2.42 31.54
N GLN A 169 18.45 2.48 32.85
CA GLN A 169 19.72 2.95 33.40
C GLN A 169 20.92 2.03 33.07
N SER A 170 20.65 0.77 32.72
CA SER A 170 21.68 -0.19 32.29
C SER A 170 22.09 -0.01 30.82
N LEU A 171 21.35 0.83 30.08
CA LEU A 171 21.54 1.04 28.66
C LEU A 171 22.20 2.38 28.36
N ASN A 172 23.15 2.36 27.42
CA ASN A 172 23.64 3.55 26.72
C ASN A 172 23.43 3.33 25.21
N PRO A 173 22.20 3.51 24.70
CA PRO A 173 21.86 3.15 23.34
C PRO A 173 22.51 4.12 22.33
N ASP A 174 22.88 3.58 21.17
CA ASP A 174 23.27 4.37 20.00
C ASP A 174 22.08 5.22 19.52
N ALA A 175 22.37 6.41 19.00
CA ALA A 175 21.35 7.28 18.40
C ALA A 175 20.78 6.67 17.11
N THR A 176 21.54 5.81 16.43
CA THR A 176 21.15 5.22 15.15
C THR A 176 20.43 3.89 15.38
N ALA A 177 19.19 3.80 14.90
CA ALA A 177 18.41 2.58 14.95
C ALA A 177 18.98 1.50 14.02
N PHE A 178 19.09 0.27 14.52
CA PHE A 178 19.45 -0.86 13.69
C PHE A 178 18.30 -1.16 12.71
N LYS A 179 18.63 -1.21 11.42
CA LYS A 179 17.64 -1.31 10.33
C LYS A 179 16.62 -0.15 10.31
N GLY A 180 16.96 1.02 10.85
CA GLY A 180 16.09 2.20 10.84
C GLY A 180 15.76 2.74 9.44
N GLU A 181 16.61 2.49 8.46
CA GLU A 181 16.39 2.87 7.05
C GLU A 181 15.59 1.84 6.26
N ALA A 182 15.40 0.63 6.80
CA ALA A 182 14.67 -0.42 6.11
C ALA A 182 13.20 0.00 5.98
N LYS A 183 12.64 -0.16 4.78
CA LYS A 183 11.22 0.13 4.53
C LYS A 183 10.38 -1.07 4.94
N TRP A 184 10.41 -1.38 6.22
CA TRP A 184 9.61 -2.42 6.86
C TRP A 184 8.58 -1.80 7.80
N PRO A 185 7.55 -2.57 8.20
CA PRO A 185 6.61 -2.14 9.23
C PRO A 185 7.33 -1.68 10.50
N GLN A 186 6.75 -0.69 11.18
CA GLN A 186 7.26 -0.23 12.48
C GLN A 186 6.75 -1.10 13.62
N LYS A 187 5.48 -1.50 13.55
CA LYS A 187 4.82 -2.33 14.56
C LYS A 187 4.69 -3.77 14.10
N LYS A 188 4.73 -4.69 15.06
CA LYS A 188 4.19 -6.03 14.84
C LYS A 188 2.66 -5.90 14.71
N ALA A 189 2.10 -6.53 13.68
CA ALA A 189 0.68 -6.48 13.40
C ALA A 189 0.11 -7.90 13.27
N ASP A 190 -1.17 -8.02 13.57
CA ASP A 190 -1.92 -9.27 13.45
C ASP A 190 -2.59 -9.34 12.08
N ARG A 191 -2.59 -10.53 11.49
CA ARG A 191 -3.36 -10.79 10.27
C ARG A 191 -4.86 -10.70 10.59
N ILE A 192 -5.58 -9.88 9.83
CA ILE A 192 -7.03 -9.72 10.01
C ILE A 192 -7.87 -10.33 8.88
N ASN A 193 -7.30 -10.52 7.68
CA ASN A 193 -8.05 -11.11 6.59
C ASN A 193 -8.04 -12.63 6.71
N THR A 194 -9.24 -13.18 6.70
CA THR A 194 -9.46 -14.61 6.75
C THR A 194 -10.50 -14.98 5.71
N THR A 195 -10.23 -16.05 4.97
CA THR A 195 -11.18 -16.63 4.03
C THR A 195 -12.01 -17.66 4.78
N ALA A 196 -13.32 -17.77 4.51
CA ALA A 196 -14.22 -18.70 5.20
C ALA A 196 -13.73 -20.17 5.27
N ALA A 197 -12.87 -20.61 4.33
CA ALA A 197 -12.25 -21.93 4.36
C ALA A 197 -11.14 -22.13 5.43
N ALA A 198 -10.67 -21.05 6.07
CA ALA A 198 -9.52 -21.06 6.98
C ALA A 198 -9.89 -20.99 8.48
N ASP A 199 -11.16 -20.74 8.82
CA ASP A 199 -11.57 -20.30 10.17
C ASP A 199 -12.57 -21.25 10.87
N ALA A 200 -12.31 -22.56 10.88
CA ALA A 200 -13.06 -23.45 11.78
C ALA A 200 -12.75 -23.24 13.29
N GLY A 201 -11.92 -22.24 13.66
CA GLY A 201 -11.47 -22.03 15.05
C GLY A 201 -11.17 -20.60 15.49
N ALA A 202 -11.41 -19.57 14.68
CA ALA A 202 -11.17 -18.18 15.08
C ALA A 202 -12.41 -17.61 15.80
N GLN A 203 -12.34 -17.51 17.13
CA GLN A 203 -13.39 -16.93 17.96
C GLN A 203 -13.34 -15.39 17.89
N GLY A 204 -14.40 -14.77 17.34
CA GLY A 204 -14.77 -13.39 17.71
C GLY A 204 -14.78 -12.30 16.64
N GLY A 205 -14.57 -12.60 15.36
CA GLY A 205 -14.73 -11.62 14.28
C GLY A 205 -15.14 -12.32 12.99
N GLY A 206 -16.19 -11.85 12.31
CA GLY A 206 -16.59 -12.40 11.01
C GLY A 206 -15.45 -12.33 10.00
N ALA A 207 -15.38 -13.31 9.10
CA ALA A 207 -14.33 -13.41 8.08
C ALA A 207 -14.23 -12.12 7.25
N ARG A 208 -13.14 -11.36 7.41
CA ARG A 208 -12.85 -10.17 6.60
C ARG A 208 -12.25 -10.61 5.27
N ASP A 209 -13.10 -11.06 4.36
CA ASP A 209 -12.73 -11.66 3.09
C ASP A 209 -12.79 -10.69 1.89
N THR A 210 -13.25 -9.45 2.10
CA THR A 210 -13.23 -8.38 1.11
C THR A 210 -12.19 -7.34 1.50
N VAL A 211 -11.15 -7.18 0.68
CA VAL A 211 -10.04 -6.25 0.94
C VAL A 211 -10.02 -5.12 -0.09
N CYS A 212 -9.80 -3.90 0.38
CA CYS A 212 -9.75 -2.71 -0.45
C CYS A 212 -8.48 -1.91 -0.15
N ASN A 213 -7.81 -1.46 -1.21
CA ASN A 213 -6.85 -0.38 -1.12
C ASN A 213 -7.62 0.92 -1.36
N VAL A 214 -7.28 1.98 -0.64
CA VAL A 214 -7.94 3.28 -0.74
C VAL A 214 -6.91 4.35 -1.07
N LEU A 215 -7.03 4.95 -2.25
CA LEU A 215 -6.26 6.13 -2.61
C LEU A 215 -6.85 7.35 -1.90
N ARG A 216 -6.13 7.90 -0.91
CA ARG A 216 -6.58 9.06 -0.12
C ARG A 216 -6.19 10.38 -0.75
N SER A 217 -4.96 10.44 -1.24
CA SER A 217 -4.45 11.61 -1.95
C SER A 217 -3.24 11.26 -2.80
N VAL A 218 -2.95 12.13 -3.76
CA VAL A 218 -1.73 12.12 -4.55
C VAL A 218 -1.12 13.50 -4.45
N ASP A 219 0.12 13.59 -4.01
CA ASP A 219 0.83 14.87 -3.92
C ASP A 219 1.29 15.35 -5.30
N GLY A 220 1.79 16.58 -5.37
CA GLY A 220 2.30 17.17 -6.61
C GLY A 220 3.54 16.47 -7.18
N GLN A 221 4.11 15.48 -6.48
CA GLN A 221 5.25 14.65 -6.84
C GLN A 221 4.83 13.23 -7.29
N GLY A 222 3.52 12.93 -7.32
CA GLY A 222 2.98 11.60 -7.61
C GLY A 222 3.12 10.62 -6.44
N GLY A 223 3.49 11.09 -5.25
CA GLY A 223 3.46 10.34 -4.01
C GLY A 223 2.02 10.04 -3.59
N GLN A 224 1.74 8.78 -3.26
CA GLN A 224 0.41 8.31 -2.90
C GLN A 224 0.28 8.20 -1.38
N THR A 225 -0.76 8.83 -0.81
CA THR A 225 -1.23 8.50 0.53
C THR A 225 -2.32 7.45 0.41
N LEU A 226 -2.10 6.28 1.02
CA LEU A 226 -3.02 5.16 0.95
C LEU A 226 -3.55 4.80 2.34
N SER A 227 -4.66 4.06 2.35
CA SER A 227 -5.03 3.25 3.50
C SER A 227 -5.58 1.91 3.06
N THR A 228 -5.52 0.92 3.94
CA THR A 228 -6.08 -0.41 3.69
C THR A 228 -7.38 -0.60 4.47
N TRP A 229 -8.31 -1.35 3.89
CA TRP A 229 -9.62 -1.64 4.46
C TRP A 229 -9.98 -3.10 4.24
N ALA A 230 -10.64 -3.72 5.20
CA ALA A 230 -11.10 -5.10 5.08
C ALA A 230 -12.43 -5.35 5.81
N GLY A 231 -13.39 -5.91 5.09
CA GLY A 231 -14.73 -6.20 5.57
C GLY A 231 -15.26 -7.53 5.04
N THR A 232 -16.53 -7.83 5.34
CA THR A 232 -17.25 -9.04 4.89
C THR A 232 -17.95 -8.86 3.53
N GLY A 233 -17.69 -7.73 2.86
CA GLY A 233 -18.34 -7.29 1.64
C GLY A 233 -17.83 -5.91 1.22
N PHE A 234 -18.26 -5.43 0.05
CA PHE A 234 -17.86 -4.10 -0.41
C PHE A 234 -18.42 -2.98 0.47
N PRO A 235 -17.79 -1.78 0.49
CA PRO A 235 -18.29 -0.64 1.25
C PRO A 235 -19.67 -0.17 0.79
N ILE A 236 -20.01 -0.42 -0.49
CA ILE A 236 -21.30 -0.15 -1.12
C ILE A 236 -21.71 -1.39 -1.90
N ASP A 237 -22.99 -1.77 -1.79
CA ASP A 237 -23.54 -2.89 -2.55
C ASP A 237 -23.74 -2.50 -4.02
N ILE A 238 -23.02 -3.19 -4.90
CA ILE A 238 -23.05 -3.00 -6.35
C ILE A 238 -23.74 -4.15 -7.09
N THR A 239 -24.24 -5.16 -6.37
CA THR A 239 -24.80 -6.38 -6.97
C THR A 239 -25.99 -6.07 -7.89
N ALA A 240 -26.82 -5.10 -7.52
CA ALA A 240 -27.97 -4.66 -8.31
C ALA A 240 -27.59 -3.88 -9.58
N SER A 241 -26.38 -3.29 -9.63
CA SER A 241 -25.96 -2.43 -10.75
C SER A 241 -25.46 -3.20 -11.97
N GLY A 242 -25.07 -4.47 -11.80
CA GLY A 242 -24.42 -5.26 -12.85
C GLY A 242 -23.07 -4.71 -13.32
N THR A 243 -22.55 -3.64 -12.69
CA THR A 243 -21.27 -3.01 -13.03
C THR A 243 -20.20 -3.32 -11.99
N SER A 244 -18.93 -3.30 -12.41
CA SER A 244 -17.76 -3.44 -11.52
C SER A 244 -17.23 -2.08 -11.05
N ALA A 245 -18.01 -1.02 -11.18
CA ALA A 245 -17.60 0.33 -10.81
C ALA A 245 -18.77 1.09 -10.21
N TYR A 246 -18.53 1.76 -9.08
CA TYR A 246 -19.45 2.67 -8.44
C TYR A 246 -18.83 4.06 -8.42
N VAL A 247 -19.61 5.06 -8.79
CA VAL A 247 -19.25 6.46 -8.66
C VAL A 247 -20.39 7.13 -7.94
N THR A 248 -20.10 7.94 -6.91
CA THR A 248 -21.14 8.59 -6.11
C THR A 248 -22.14 9.33 -7.03
N PRO A 249 -23.44 8.97 -7.03
CA PRO A 249 -24.42 9.50 -7.97
C PRO A 249 -24.45 11.02 -8.01
N GLY A 250 -24.49 11.61 -9.21
CA GLY A 250 -24.43 13.06 -9.40
C GLY A 250 -23.04 13.67 -9.19
N SER A 251 -21.98 12.85 -9.21
CA SER A 251 -20.59 13.29 -9.12
C SER A 251 -19.79 12.77 -10.31
N GLY A 252 -18.59 13.32 -10.49
CA GLY A 252 -17.62 12.86 -11.48
C GLY A 252 -16.21 13.25 -11.05
N LEU A 253 -15.21 12.67 -11.72
CA LEU A 253 -13.80 12.96 -11.45
C LEU A 253 -13.09 13.33 -12.74
N LEU A 254 -12.65 14.58 -12.83
CA LEU A 254 -11.66 15.00 -13.82
C LEU A 254 -10.26 14.75 -13.24
N TYR A 255 -9.46 13.96 -13.92
CA TYR A 255 -8.11 13.64 -13.46
C TYR A 255 -7.09 13.50 -14.59
N THR A 256 -5.84 13.77 -14.25
CA THR A 256 -4.68 13.46 -15.07
C THR A 256 -4.15 12.11 -14.65
N GLN A 257 -4.12 11.16 -15.58
CA GLN A 257 -3.50 9.87 -15.39
C GLN A 257 -1.97 10.04 -15.38
N VAL A 258 -1.30 9.62 -14.31
CA VAL A 258 0.15 9.72 -14.18
C VAL A 258 0.81 8.34 -14.09
N GLN A 259 2.03 8.22 -14.61
CA GLN A 259 2.83 7.01 -14.49
C GLN A 259 4.03 7.28 -13.54
N GLY A 260 4.16 6.45 -12.51
CA GLY A 260 5.22 6.62 -11.51
C GLY A 260 5.11 7.96 -10.78
N ARG A 261 6.25 8.66 -10.64
CA ARG A 261 6.35 10.00 -10.00
C ARG A 261 6.27 11.16 -11.00
N GLN A 262 5.61 10.96 -12.14
CA GLN A 262 5.41 12.06 -13.09
C GLN A 262 4.36 13.05 -12.57
N THR A 263 4.65 14.34 -12.70
CA THR A 263 3.95 15.36 -11.92
C THR A 263 3.03 16.28 -12.70
N THR A 264 3.21 16.54 -14.00
CA THR A 264 2.31 17.49 -14.68
C THR A 264 2.32 17.55 -16.21
N ALA A 265 3.38 17.13 -16.92
CA ALA A 265 3.56 17.52 -18.33
C ALA A 265 3.31 16.44 -19.41
N GLY A 266 2.84 15.24 -19.07
CA GLY A 266 2.67 14.18 -20.09
C GLY A 266 1.61 13.13 -19.79
N GLY A 267 0.73 13.38 -18.81
CA GLY A 267 -0.35 12.47 -18.46
C GLY A 267 -1.57 12.64 -19.37
N ALA A 268 -2.35 11.57 -19.55
CA ALA A 268 -3.62 11.65 -20.29
C ALA A 268 -4.75 12.16 -19.37
N LEU A 269 -5.53 13.14 -19.85
CA LEU A 269 -6.67 13.69 -19.13
C LEU A 269 -7.91 12.81 -19.31
N PHE A 270 -8.57 12.47 -18.22
CA PHE A 270 -9.79 11.66 -18.22
C PHE A 270 -10.89 12.29 -17.38
N LEU A 271 -12.13 12.11 -17.81
CA LEU A 271 -13.34 12.39 -17.04
C LEU A 271 -14.02 11.07 -16.70
N VAL A 272 -14.34 10.85 -15.43
CA VAL A 272 -15.18 9.75 -14.97
C VAL A 272 -16.56 10.29 -14.61
N THR A 273 -17.59 9.61 -15.08
CA THR A 273 -18.99 9.93 -14.81
C THR A 273 -19.61 8.91 -13.86
N ASP A 274 -20.83 9.19 -13.41
CA ASP A 274 -21.65 8.32 -12.56
C ASP A 274 -21.87 6.91 -13.14
N THR A 275 -21.71 6.72 -14.45
CA THR A 275 -21.75 5.41 -15.12
C THR A 275 -20.52 4.52 -14.86
N GLY A 276 -19.48 5.02 -14.16
CA GLY A 276 -18.25 4.25 -13.89
C GLY A 276 -17.32 4.06 -15.09
N LEU A 277 -17.57 4.79 -16.18
CA LEU A 277 -16.69 4.81 -17.36
C LEU A 277 -15.72 6.00 -17.28
N ARG A 278 -14.48 5.78 -17.71
CA ARG A 278 -13.50 6.87 -17.92
C ARG A 278 -13.43 7.26 -19.39
N TYR A 279 -13.58 8.54 -19.68
CA TYR A 279 -13.54 9.09 -21.02
C TYR A 279 -12.28 9.92 -21.19
N ALA A 280 -11.51 9.66 -22.24
CA ALA A 280 -10.34 10.48 -22.54
C ALA A 280 -10.79 11.87 -23.03
N VAL A 281 -10.27 12.93 -22.41
CA VAL A 281 -10.54 14.31 -22.78
C VAL A 281 -9.38 14.83 -23.62
N GLN A 282 -9.66 15.37 -24.81
CA GLN A 282 -8.61 15.91 -25.67
C GLN A 282 -7.99 17.18 -25.07
N ALA A 283 -6.65 17.23 -25.01
CA ALA A 283 -5.90 18.34 -24.44
C ALA A 283 -5.61 19.48 -25.44
N ASN A 284 -5.57 19.20 -26.75
CA ASN A 284 -5.18 20.18 -27.78
C ASN A 284 -6.38 20.89 -28.44
N GLY A 285 -6.13 22.10 -28.96
CA GLY A 285 -7.07 22.87 -29.78
C GLY A 285 -7.40 22.16 -31.10
N ASP A 286 -8.64 22.32 -31.54
CA ASP A 286 -9.39 21.60 -32.60
C ASP A 286 -8.83 21.72 -34.04
N SER A 287 -7.52 21.51 -34.28
CA SER A 287 -6.90 21.74 -35.61
C SER A 287 -6.29 20.52 -36.32
N ASP A 288 -5.99 19.42 -35.61
CA ASP A 288 -5.29 18.29 -36.26
C ASP A 288 -6.24 17.16 -36.68
N ALA A 289 -6.24 16.90 -37.99
CA ALA A 289 -7.04 15.90 -38.68
C ALA A 289 -6.59 14.44 -38.46
N GLU A 290 -5.70 14.17 -37.49
CA GLU A 290 -5.15 12.83 -37.27
C GLU A 290 -5.83 12.06 -36.13
N LYS A 291 -6.11 10.78 -36.40
CA LYS A 291 -6.70 9.83 -35.46
C LYS A 291 -5.67 9.36 -34.42
N SER A 292 -5.45 10.13 -33.36
CA SER A 292 -4.64 9.66 -32.22
C SER A 292 -5.35 8.56 -31.41
N LYS A 293 -4.61 7.51 -31.03
CA LYS A 293 -5.09 6.36 -30.26
C LYS A 293 -5.60 6.76 -28.86
N ILE A 294 -6.64 6.07 -28.36
CA ILE A 294 -7.20 6.30 -27.01
C ILE A 294 -6.15 6.03 -25.93
N GLY A 295 -5.74 7.08 -25.21
CA GLY A 295 -4.82 7.00 -24.07
C GLY A 295 -3.33 7.17 -24.40
N ALA A 296 -2.98 7.69 -25.58
CA ALA A 296 -1.63 8.17 -25.85
C ALA A 296 -1.44 9.60 -25.30
N PRO A 297 -0.26 9.95 -24.75
CA PRO A 297 0.06 11.34 -24.47
C PRO A 297 0.17 12.11 -25.79
N ASP A 298 -0.61 13.17 -25.95
CA ASP A 298 -0.48 14.07 -27.10
C ASP A 298 0.75 14.98 -26.87
N GLN A 299 1.56 15.22 -27.92
CA GLN A 299 2.72 16.12 -27.84
C GLN A 299 2.24 17.54 -27.54
N GLN A 300 2.73 18.14 -26.45
CA GLN A 300 2.40 19.49 -26.03
C GLN A 300 3.01 20.52 -26.98
N ASN A 301 2.14 21.26 -27.68
CA ASN A 301 2.41 22.63 -28.12
C ASN A 301 1.43 23.54 -27.35
N GLY A 302 1.77 23.89 -26.11
CA GLY A 302 0.97 24.77 -25.27
C GLY A 302 1.86 25.55 -24.31
N GLN A 303 1.84 26.87 -24.40
CA GLN A 303 2.56 27.79 -23.53
C GLN A 303 2.04 27.65 -22.09
N ALA A 304 2.94 27.46 -21.13
CA ALA A 304 2.59 27.41 -19.71
C ALA A 304 2.05 28.79 -19.28
N ALA A 305 0.93 28.80 -18.55
CA ALA A 305 0.49 30.00 -17.85
C ALA A 305 1.53 30.39 -16.78
N ALA A 306 1.54 31.67 -16.37
CA ALA A 306 2.54 32.27 -15.47
C ALA A 306 2.64 31.62 -14.06
N ASP A 307 1.75 30.69 -13.75
CA ASP A 307 1.66 29.91 -12.51
C ASP A 307 2.02 28.41 -12.68
N GLY A 308 2.53 28.02 -13.85
CA GLY A 308 2.98 26.65 -14.14
C GLY A 308 1.86 25.65 -14.46
N ARG A 309 0.61 26.10 -14.61
CA ARG A 309 -0.53 25.26 -15.00
C ARG A 309 -0.64 25.13 -16.53
N PRO A 310 -0.94 23.94 -17.08
CA PRO A 310 -1.38 23.82 -18.46
C PRO A 310 -2.69 24.59 -18.66
N GLU A 311 -2.81 25.37 -19.74
CA GLU A 311 -4.09 26.01 -20.08
C GLU A 311 -5.18 24.96 -20.33
N ALA A 312 -6.39 25.22 -19.83
CA ALA A 312 -7.53 24.31 -20.01
C ALA A 312 -7.88 24.17 -21.50
N SER A 313 -8.05 22.94 -21.97
CA SER A 313 -8.37 22.68 -23.37
C SER A 313 -9.78 23.18 -23.73
N GLN A 314 -10.04 23.43 -25.01
CA GLN A 314 -11.38 23.79 -25.49
C GLN A 314 -12.43 22.72 -25.13
N ALA A 315 -12.06 21.44 -25.17
CA ALA A 315 -12.93 20.34 -24.74
C ALA A 315 -13.26 20.45 -23.23
N GLN A 316 -12.26 20.70 -22.39
CA GLN A 316 -12.44 20.90 -20.95
C GLN A 316 -13.34 22.10 -20.63
N ILE A 317 -13.13 23.24 -21.31
CA ILE A 317 -13.95 24.45 -21.14
C ILE A 317 -15.40 24.17 -21.53
N ARG A 318 -15.64 23.52 -22.68
CA ARG A 318 -17.00 23.18 -23.16
C ARG A 318 -17.72 22.20 -22.25
N LEU A 319 -16.98 21.32 -21.58
CA LEU A 319 -17.52 20.39 -20.57
C LEU A 319 -17.77 21.08 -19.22
N GLY A 320 -17.47 22.37 -19.07
CA GLY A 320 -17.67 23.14 -17.84
C GLY A 320 -16.53 23.02 -16.82
N TYR A 321 -15.41 22.41 -17.19
CA TYR A 321 -14.26 22.16 -16.31
C TYR A 321 -13.12 23.17 -16.49
N GLY A 322 -13.34 24.30 -17.17
CA GLY A 322 -12.29 25.25 -17.53
C GLY A 322 -11.52 25.85 -16.35
N SER A 323 -12.13 25.91 -15.16
CA SER A 323 -11.50 26.39 -13.93
C SER A 323 -11.14 25.27 -12.94
N VAL A 324 -11.36 24.00 -13.31
CA VAL A 324 -11.13 22.85 -12.43
C VAL A 324 -9.71 22.36 -12.63
N THR A 325 -8.96 22.25 -11.54
CA THR A 325 -7.65 21.60 -11.55
C THR A 325 -7.87 20.08 -11.48
N PRO A 326 -7.46 19.31 -12.51
CA PRO A 326 -7.63 17.86 -12.48
C PRO A 326 -6.86 17.22 -11.33
N ALA A 327 -7.48 16.25 -10.66
CA ALA A 327 -6.78 15.44 -9.67
C ALA A 327 -5.67 14.61 -10.34
N LEU A 328 -4.63 14.22 -9.61
CA LEU A 328 -3.66 13.25 -10.09
C LEU A 328 -4.13 11.84 -9.72
N VAL A 329 -4.16 10.92 -10.68
CA VAL A 329 -4.52 9.52 -10.44
C VAL A 329 -3.49 8.60 -11.11
N PRO A 330 -2.82 7.71 -10.37
CA PRO A 330 -1.83 6.81 -10.96
C PRO A 330 -2.49 5.81 -11.91
N ILE A 331 -1.74 5.40 -12.93
CA ILE A 331 -2.21 4.46 -13.95
C ILE A 331 -2.80 3.17 -13.37
N ALA A 332 -2.16 2.62 -12.32
CA ALA A 332 -2.61 1.41 -11.65
C ALA A 332 -4.03 1.52 -11.08
N TRP A 333 -4.49 2.71 -10.68
CA TRP A 333 -5.86 2.96 -10.24
C TRP A 333 -6.81 3.19 -11.40
N SER A 334 -6.39 4.02 -12.34
CA SER A 334 -7.19 4.42 -13.50
C SER A 334 -7.58 3.24 -14.40
N GLU A 335 -6.75 2.20 -14.46
CA GLU A 335 -7.01 1.00 -15.27
C GLU A 335 -8.15 0.11 -14.76
N PHE A 336 -8.58 0.27 -13.50
CA PHE A 336 -9.77 -0.44 -13.01
C PHE A 336 -11.09 0.14 -13.54
N LEU A 337 -11.05 1.33 -14.14
CA LEU A 337 -12.22 1.94 -14.78
C LEU A 337 -12.22 1.61 -16.27
N SER A 338 -13.33 1.05 -16.73
CA SER A 338 -13.59 0.76 -18.14
C SER A 338 -13.53 2.03 -18.97
N LYS A 339 -12.91 1.95 -20.15
CA LYS A 339 -12.78 3.07 -21.08
C LYS A 339 -14.10 3.30 -21.81
N GLY A 340 -14.60 4.53 -21.78
CA GLY A 340 -15.63 5.05 -22.66
C GLY A 340 -15.04 5.61 -23.96
N PRO A 341 -15.90 6.11 -24.87
CA PRO A 341 -15.46 6.86 -26.05
C PRO A 341 -14.63 8.10 -25.68
N ARG A 342 -13.89 8.64 -26.66
CA ARG A 342 -13.16 9.90 -26.49
C ARG A 342 -14.14 11.07 -26.49
N LEU A 343 -13.89 12.07 -25.64
CA LEU A 343 -14.60 13.34 -25.64
C LEU A 343 -13.79 14.34 -26.44
N ASP A 344 -14.12 14.42 -27.73
CA ASP A 344 -13.54 15.35 -28.68
C ASP A 344 -14.60 15.92 -29.62
N THR A 345 -14.28 17.08 -30.19
CA THR A 345 -15.14 17.85 -31.10
C THR A 345 -15.41 17.14 -32.42
N ASN A 346 -14.47 16.31 -32.90
CA ASN A 346 -14.62 15.58 -34.17
C ASN A 346 -15.59 14.40 -34.03
N SER A 347 -15.47 13.64 -32.94
CA SER A 347 -16.38 12.55 -32.57
C SER A 347 -17.79 13.08 -32.33
N ALA A 348 -17.93 14.27 -31.73
CA ALA A 348 -19.23 14.91 -31.52
C ALA A 348 -19.95 15.34 -32.82
N ARG A 349 -19.22 15.53 -33.93
CA ARG A 349 -19.80 15.89 -35.24
C ARG A 349 -20.30 14.68 -36.04
N GLN A 350 -20.03 13.45 -35.60
CA GLN A 350 -20.52 12.27 -36.30
C GLN A 350 -22.03 12.12 -36.13
N PRO A 351 -22.76 11.68 -37.18
CA PRO A 351 -24.16 11.33 -37.05
C PRO A 351 -24.30 10.26 -35.96
N GLN A 352 -25.06 10.56 -34.90
CA GLN A 352 -25.47 9.53 -33.96
C GLN A 352 -26.49 8.65 -34.70
N GLY A 353 -26.18 7.36 -34.85
CA GLY A 353 -27.03 6.44 -35.61
C GLY A 353 -28.47 6.46 -35.08
N SER A 354 -29.41 6.71 -35.99
CA SER A 354 -30.86 6.66 -35.77
C SER A 354 -31.36 5.23 -35.57
#